data_AF-A0A8S3J974-F1
#
_entry.id   AF-A0A8S3J974-F1
#
_cell.length_a   1.000
_cell.length_b   1.000
_cell.length_c   1.000
_cell.angle_alpha   90.00
_cell.angle_beta   90.00
_cell.angle_gamma   90.00
#
_symmetry.space_group_name_H-M   'P 1'
#
loop_
_entity.id
_entity.type
_entity.pdbx_description
1 polymer ?
#
loop_
_entity_poly.entity_id
_entity_poly.type
_entity_poly.pdbx_seq_one_letter_code
_entity_poly.pdbx_strand_id
1 'polypeptide(L)'
;MSPTLLKSIQFTPSLPLDYQKLSVTMFMGHCIKTIFIYKIPFWRRHDRQPKQVEDALRGPVYNIYEIDLHDQMYYALTGLIDGDLAKYWCKRSEHELTTSIIAQYQYLYNSQEIPIKTIVQYWPNEQFSGGCYAAVFPPNGLSQYGSVLRKPIQFDGSKNPNIWIASTETALEWISYMAGALEAGERTIKEIIKTI
;
A
#
# COMPACT_ATOMS: atom_id res chain seq x y z
N MET A 1 -2.35 -4.90 12.29
CA MET A 1 -1.75 -3.57 12.01
C MET A 1 -0.31 -3.79 11.58
N SER A 2 0.25 -2.92 10.74
CA SER A 2 1.65 -3.06 10.34
C SER A 2 2.60 -3.09 11.56
N PRO A 3 3.63 -3.95 11.59
CA PRO A 3 4.64 -3.97 12.65
C PRO A 3 5.32 -2.61 12.90
N THR A 4 5.36 -1.73 11.91
CA THR A 4 5.94 -0.39 12.04
C THR A 4 5.15 0.52 12.98
N LEU A 5 3.88 0.18 13.24
CA LEU A 5 2.98 0.92 14.14
C LEU A 5 3.09 0.44 15.59
N LEU A 6 3.83 -0.63 15.89
CA LEU A 6 4.04 -1.05 17.29
C LEU A 6 4.67 0.08 18.12
N LYS A 7 5.55 0.90 17.53
CA LYS A 7 6.17 2.05 18.21
C LYS A 7 5.19 3.18 18.55
N SER A 8 3.98 3.19 18.00
CA SER A 8 2.95 4.18 18.35
C SER A 8 2.08 3.74 19.53
N ILE A 9 2.29 2.54 20.06
CA ILE A 9 1.58 2.01 21.23
C ILE A 9 2.51 2.08 22.44
N GLN A 10 2.00 2.61 23.55
CA GLN A 10 2.70 2.56 24.83
C GLN A 10 2.47 1.19 25.49
N PHE A 11 3.54 0.47 25.79
CA PHE A 11 3.50 -0.82 26.47
C PHE A 11 4.04 -0.70 27.89
N THR A 12 3.34 -1.34 28.84
CA THR A 12 3.80 -1.54 30.22
C THR A 12 3.57 -3.01 30.59
N PRO A 13 4.62 -3.83 30.78
CA PRO A 13 6.05 -3.51 30.67
C PRO A 13 6.48 -3.20 29.23
N SER A 14 7.70 -2.67 29.05
CA SER A 14 8.23 -2.34 27.73
C SER A 14 8.23 -3.54 26.79
N LEU A 15 7.96 -3.28 25.51
CA LEU A 15 8.01 -4.25 24.43
C LEU A 15 9.36 -5.01 24.42
N PRO A 16 9.42 -6.34 24.18
CA PRO A 16 10.69 -7.05 24.13
C PRO A 16 11.64 -6.45 23.09
N LEU A 17 12.96 -6.51 23.35
CA LEU A 17 13.99 -5.83 22.54
C LEU A 17 13.90 -6.15 21.05
N ASP A 18 13.60 -7.40 20.71
CA ASP A 18 13.47 -7.86 19.33
C ASP A 18 12.32 -7.15 18.60
N TYR A 19 11.18 -6.95 19.27
CA TYR A 19 10.04 -6.22 18.69
C TYR A 19 10.25 -4.71 18.67
N GLN A 20 10.97 -4.15 19.66
CA GLN A 20 11.39 -2.76 19.60
C GLN A 20 12.23 -2.53 18.32
N LYS A 21 13.24 -3.39 18.09
CA LYS A 21 14.11 -3.34 16.91
C LYS A 21 13.34 -3.61 15.61
N LEU A 22 12.46 -4.61 15.59
CA LEU A 22 11.61 -4.92 14.44
C LEU A 22 10.80 -3.68 14.00
N SER A 23 10.15 -3.00 14.97
CA SER A 23 9.26 -1.87 14.70
C SER A 23 9.96 -0.64 14.12
N VAL A 24 11.26 -0.47 14.38
CA VAL A 24 12.07 0.63 13.84
C VAL A 24 12.91 0.22 12.63
N THR A 25 13.12 -1.08 12.41
CA THR A 25 13.86 -1.60 11.26
C THR A 25 12.98 -1.68 10.02
N MET A 26 11.74 -2.15 10.17
CA MET A 26 10.78 -2.18 9.07
C MET A 26 10.31 -0.76 8.72
N PHE A 27 9.97 -0.53 7.46
CA PHE A 27 9.39 0.73 6.99
C PHE A 27 8.27 0.48 5.99
N MET A 28 7.26 1.36 6.00
CA MET A 28 6.18 1.32 5.02
C MET A 28 6.63 1.86 3.66
N GLY A 29 6.10 1.27 2.60
CA GLY A 29 6.22 1.82 1.25
C GLY A 29 5.56 3.21 1.13
N HIS A 30 6.00 3.98 0.13
CA HIS A 30 5.35 5.22 -0.24
C HIS A 30 4.52 4.99 -1.51
N CYS A 31 3.22 5.26 -1.43
CA CYS A 31 2.31 5.15 -2.56
C CYS A 31 1.29 6.30 -2.54
N ILE A 32 1.05 6.92 -3.69
CA ILE A 32 -0.10 7.79 -3.92
C ILE A 32 -1.03 7.04 -4.87
N LYS A 33 -2.29 6.87 -4.45
CA LYS A 33 -3.34 6.32 -5.31
C LYS A 33 -4.16 7.46 -5.88
N THR A 34 -4.42 7.41 -7.18
CA THR A 34 -5.23 8.40 -7.87
C THR A 34 -6.40 7.72 -8.57
N ILE A 35 -7.51 8.45 -8.71
CA ILE A 35 -8.68 8.05 -9.49
C ILE A 35 -9.12 9.27 -10.31
N PHE A 36 -9.18 9.11 -11.63
CA PHE A 36 -9.59 10.11 -12.58
C PHE A 36 -10.89 9.64 -13.25
N ILE A 37 -11.97 10.37 -13.03
CA ILE A 37 -13.32 10.00 -13.50
C ILE A 37 -13.65 10.82 -14.75
N TYR A 38 -14.21 10.17 -15.77
CA TYR A 38 -14.55 10.72 -17.07
C TYR A 38 -15.97 10.34 -17.46
N LYS A 39 -16.57 11.12 -18.38
CA LYS A 39 -17.87 10.80 -19.00
C LYS A 39 -17.79 9.74 -20.09
N ILE A 40 -16.61 9.55 -20.68
CA ILE A 40 -16.39 8.59 -21.76
C ILE A 40 -15.09 7.81 -21.51
N PRO A 41 -15.03 6.51 -21.87
CA PRO A 41 -13.84 5.68 -21.71
C PRO A 41 -12.92 5.84 -22.93
N PHE A 42 -12.29 7.01 -23.08
CA PHE A 42 -11.51 7.32 -24.29
C PHE A 42 -10.33 6.38 -24.53
N TRP A 43 -9.83 5.70 -23.49
CA TRP A 43 -8.78 4.68 -23.57
C TRP A 43 -9.23 3.37 -24.23
N ARG A 44 -10.55 3.11 -24.33
CA ARG A 44 -11.10 1.93 -25.02
C ARG A 44 -11.23 2.12 -26.54
N ARG A 45 -10.91 3.30 -27.06
CA ARG A 45 -11.11 3.62 -28.48
C ARG A 45 -10.08 2.93 -29.36
N HIS A 46 -10.55 2.02 -30.22
CA HIS A 46 -9.71 1.20 -31.11
C HIS A 46 -9.16 1.95 -32.34
N ASP A 47 -9.70 3.13 -32.66
CA ASP A 47 -9.20 3.99 -33.73
C ASP A 47 -7.90 4.74 -33.34
N ARG A 48 -7.49 4.63 -32.06
CA ARG A 48 -6.25 5.20 -31.54
C ARG A 48 -5.36 4.07 -31.06
N GLN A 49 -4.21 3.89 -31.71
CA GLN A 49 -3.22 2.97 -31.17
C GLN A 49 -2.67 3.56 -29.86
N PRO A 50 -2.83 2.88 -28.71
CA PRO A 50 -2.20 3.34 -27.48
C PRO A 50 -0.68 3.33 -27.66
N LYS A 51 -0.02 4.28 -26.99
CA LYS A 51 1.45 4.31 -26.99
C LYS A 51 2.04 3.09 -26.29
N GLN A 52 3.30 2.78 -26.61
CA GLN A 52 3.96 1.59 -26.07
C GLN A 52 4.15 1.69 -24.55
N VAL A 53 4.36 0.55 -23.87
CA VAL A 53 4.47 0.50 -22.41
C VAL A 53 5.62 1.38 -21.90
N GLU A 54 6.68 1.53 -22.69
CA GLU A 54 7.83 2.37 -22.39
C GLU A 54 7.47 3.86 -22.33
N ASP A 55 6.42 4.30 -23.04
CA ASP A 55 5.92 5.67 -22.97
C ASP A 55 5.20 5.96 -21.65
N ALA A 56 4.73 4.93 -20.93
CA ALA A 56 4.19 5.11 -19.57
C ALA A 56 5.26 5.59 -18.58
N LEU A 57 6.54 5.47 -18.92
CA LEU A 57 7.64 6.05 -18.14
C LEU A 57 7.65 7.59 -18.14
N ARG A 58 6.92 8.22 -19.06
CA ARG A 58 6.85 9.69 -19.25
C ARG A 58 5.76 10.35 -18.39
N GLY A 59 5.77 10.08 -17.09
CA GLY A 59 4.89 10.79 -16.16
C GLY A 59 4.86 10.18 -14.76
N PRO A 60 3.97 10.68 -13.89
CA PRO A 60 3.92 10.27 -12.49
C PRO A 60 3.48 8.82 -12.27
N VAL A 61 2.59 8.29 -13.12
CA VAL A 61 1.89 7.02 -12.90
C VAL A 61 2.44 5.92 -13.79
N TYR A 62 2.65 4.72 -13.22
CA TYR A 62 3.09 3.54 -13.99
C TYR A 62 2.06 2.41 -14.03
N ASN A 63 1.30 2.25 -12.94
CA ASN A 63 0.30 1.22 -12.80
C ASN A 63 -1.09 1.83 -13.04
N ILE A 64 -1.51 1.88 -14.30
CA ILE A 64 -2.80 2.44 -14.73
C ILE A 64 -3.78 1.30 -14.96
N TYR A 65 -4.93 1.35 -14.28
CA TYR A 65 -6.00 0.38 -14.45
C TYR A 65 -7.33 1.09 -14.66
N GLU A 66 -8.20 0.49 -15.46
CA GLU A 66 -9.60 0.88 -15.50
C GLU A 66 -10.34 0.41 -14.24
N ILE A 67 -11.22 1.26 -13.70
CA ILE A 67 -12.17 0.89 -12.66
C ILE A 67 -13.54 0.66 -13.30
N ASP A 68 -14.12 -0.51 -13.03
CA ASP A 68 -15.52 -0.77 -13.35
C ASP A 68 -16.44 -0.14 -12.31
N LEU A 69 -17.11 0.94 -12.68
CA LEU A 69 -18.05 1.66 -11.83
C LEU A 69 -19.47 1.06 -11.86
N HIS A 70 -19.72 0.01 -12.66
CA HIS A 70 -21.00 -0.69 -12.82
C HIS A 70 -22.21 0.16 -13.30
N ASP A 71 -22.20 1.49 -13.13
CA ASP A 71 -23.32 2.39 -13.47
C ASP A 71 -23.38 2.81 -14.96
N GLN A 72 -22.35 2.47 -15.74
CA GLN A 72 -22.13 2.81 -17.17
C GLN A 72 -22.23 4.31 -17.54
N MET A 73 -22.54 5.19 -16.60
CA MET A 73 -22.62 6.64 -16.76
C MET A 73 -21.25 7.30 -16.61
N TYR A 74 -20.39 6.71 -15.77
CA TYR A 74 -19.04 7.18 -15.53
C TYR A 74 -17.99 6.09 -15.76
N TYR A 75 -16.79 6.54 -16.11
CA TYR A 75 -15.63 5.70 -16.38
C TYR A 75 -14.45 6.24 -15.60
N ALA A 76 -13.58 5.38 -15.09
CA ALA A 76 -12.44 5.86 -14.32
C ALA A 76 -11.15 5.11 -14.59
N LEU A 77 -10.05 5.85 -14.55
CA LEU A 77 -8.70 5.30 -14.49
C LEU A 77 -8.16 5.48 -13.08
N THR A 78 -7.67 4.41 -12.47
CA THR A 78 -6.83 4.49 -11.27
C THR A 78 -5.37 4.39 -11.64
N GLY A 79 -4.57 5.22 -10.98
CA GLY A 79 -3.12 5.27 -11.17
C GLY A 79 -2.40 5.17 -9.84
N LEU A 80 -1.36 4.35 -9.78
CA LEU A 80 -0.47 4.25 -8.62
C LEU A 80 0.88 4.91 -8.92
N ILE A 81 1.35 5.68 -7.95
CA ILE A 81 2.65 6.35 -7.94
C ILE A 81 3.40 5.80 -6.74
N ASP A 82 4.50 5.10 -6.97
CA ASP A 82 5.19 4.33 -5.94
C ASP A 82 6.61 4.87 -5.67
N GLY A 83 7.13 4.58 -4.48
CA GLY A 83 8.54 4.77 -4.14
C GLY A 83 9.00 6.23 -4.19
N ASP A 84 10.11 6.50 -4.87
CA ASP A 84 10.73 7.82 -4.88
C ASP A 84 9.90 8.86 -5.64
N LEU A 85 9.10 8.44 -6.64
CA LEU A 85 8.16 9.34 -7.29
C LEU A 85 7.02 9.73 -6.36
N ALA A 86 6.53 8.81 -5.52
CA ALA A 86 5.54 9.14 -4.50
C ALA A 86 6.13 10.18 -3.53
N LYS A 87 7.36 9.99 -3.06
CA LYS A 87 8.06 10.97 -2.19
C LYS A 87 8.23 12.32 -2.87
N TYR A 88 8.53 12.34 -4.17
CA TYR A 88 8.67 13.55 -4.96
C TYR A 88 7.34 14.32 -5.08
N TRP A 89 6.24 13.61 -5.33
CA TRP A 89 4.91 14.20 -5.52
C TRP A 89 4.20 14.56 -4.20
N CYS A 90 4.46 13.85 -3.11
CA CYS A 90 3.99 14.21 -1.76
C CYS A 90 4.45 15.61 -1.31
N LYS A 91 5.53 16.14 -1.90
CA LYS A 91 6.08 17.47 -1.57
C LYS A 91 5.55 18.58 -2.49
N ARG A 92 4.66 18.26 -3.42
CA ARG A 92 4.11 19.19 -4.42
C ARG A 92 2.61 19.36 -4.19
N SER A 93 2.04 20.37 -4.86
CA SER A 93 0.61 20.57 -4.80
C SER A 93 -0.14 19.47 -5.55
N GLU A 94 -1.34 19.15 -5.07
CA GLU A 94 -2.25 18.22 -5.76
C GLU A 94 -2.59 18.71 -7.18
N HIS A 95 -2.63 20.03 -7.39
CA HIS A 95 -2.88 20.62 -8.71
C HIS A 95 -1.76 20.31 -9.71
N GLU A 96 -0.49 20.46 -9.32
CA GLU A 96 0.65 20.09 -10.16
C GLU A 96 0.66 18.60 -10.48
N LEU A 97 0.36 17.77 -9.48
CA LEU A 97 0.28 16.32 -9.63
C LEU A 97 -0.81 15.94 -10.64
N THR A 98 -2.04 16.39 -10.40
CA THR A 98 -3.20 16.05 -11.24
C THR A 98 -3.04 16.57 -12.66
N THR A 99 -2.52 17.79 -12.85
CA THR A 99 -2.22 18.34 -14.18
C THR A 99 -1.20 17.48 -14.93
N SER A 100 -0.16 17.03 -14.25
CA SER A 100 0.88 16.17 -14.84
C SER A 100 0.34 14.80 -15.24
N ILE A 101 -0.56 14.21 -14.45
CA ILE A 101 -1.22 12.94 -14.77
C ILE A 101 -2.19 13.10 -15.95
N ILE A 102 -2.96 14.19 -16.01
CA ILE A 102 -3.85 14.48 -17.14
C ILE A 102 -3.03 14.55 -18.43
N ALA A 103 -1.94 15.30 -18.43
CA ALA A 103 -1.03 15.39 -19.58
C ALA A 103 -0.46 14.02 -19.97
N GLN A 104 -0.08 13.20 -18.99
CA GLN A 104 0.38 11.82 -19.23
C GLN A 104 -0.71 10.97 -19.89
N TYR A 105 -1.95 10.97 -19.38
CA TYR A 105 -3.05 10.19 -19.96
C TYR A 105 -3.44 10.66 -21.35
N GLN A 106 -3.50 11.98 -21.57
CA GLN A 106 -3.74 12.56 -22.89
C GLN A 106 -2.68 12.12 -23.90
N TYR A 107 -1.41 12.11 -23.49
CA TYR A 107 -0.30 11.64 -24.30
C TYR A 107 -0.39 10.13 -24.62
N LEU A 108 -0.63 9.29 -23.60
CA LEU A 108 -0.66 7.83 -23.74
C LEU A 108 -1.79 7.34 -24.65
N TYR A 109 -2.97 7.94 -24.52
CA TYR A 109 -4.18 7.52 -25.24
C TYR A 109 -4.51 8.40 -26.45
N ASN A 110 -3.58 9.29 -26.84
CA ASN A 110 -3.76 10.25 -27.92
C ASN A 110 -5.13 10.97 -27.82
N SER A 111 -5.40 11.54 -26.66
CA SER A 111 -6.69 12.11 -26.28
C SER A 111 -6.55 13.50 -25.72
N GLN A 112 -7.63 14.28 -25.76
CA GLN A 112 -7.72 15.61 -25.12
C GLN A 112 -8.78 15.61 -24.00
N GLU A 113 -9.31 14.43 -23.65
CA GLU A 113 -10.29 14.31 -22.58
C GLU A 113 -9.71 14.77 -21.24
N ILE A 114 -10.56 15.45 -20.47
CA ILE A 114 -10.25 15.92 -19.12
C ILE A 114 -11.19 15.25 -18.11
N PRO A 115 -10.70 14.92 -16.91
CA PRO A 115 -11.52 14.29 -15.89
C PRO A 115 -12.59 15.27 -15.40
N ILE A 116 -13.79 14.76 -15.12
CA ILE A 116 -14.84 15.52 -14.43
C ILE A 116 -14.62 15.56 -12.91
N LYS A 117 -13.84 14.60 -12.37
CA LYS A 117 -13.47 14.54 -10.96
C LYS A 117 -12.15 13.80 -10.80
N THR A 118 -11.32 14.29 -9.91
CA THR A 118 -10.08 13.66 -9.48
C THR A 118 -10.16 13.35 -8.00
N ILE A 119 -9.61 12.21 -7.61
CA ILE A 119 -9.47 11.78 -6.21
C ILE A 119 -8.01 11.36 -6.03
N VAL A 120 -7.36 11.87 -4.98
CA VAL A 120 -5.97 11.55 -4.67
C VAL A 120 -5.88 11.12 -3.20
N GLN A 121 -5.26 9.97 -2.96
CA GLN A 121 -5.00 9.43 -1.63
C GLN A 121 -3.49 9.31 -1.43
N TYR A 122 -2.96 10.05 -0.46
CA TYR A 122 -1.56 10.02 -0.06
C TYR A 122 -1.38 9.08 1.13
N TRP A 123 -1.11 7.80 0.88
CA TRP A 123 -0.95 6.81 1.96
C TRP A 123 0.16 7.12 2.98
N PRO A 124 1.29 7.76 2.62
CA PRO A 124 2.28 8.17 3.62
C PRO A 124 1.74 9.10 4.71
N ASN A 125 0.65 9.83 4.44
CA ASN A 125 0.06 10.78 5.37
C ASN A 125 -1.02 10.14 6.27
N GLU A 126 -1.42 8.89 6.00
CA GLU A 126 -2.41 8.18 6.80
C GLU A 126 -1.81 7.74 8.13
N GLN A 127 -2.17 8.43 9.22
CA GLN A 127 -1.59 8.22 10.56
C GLN A 127 -1.61 6.75 11.00
N PHE A 128 -2.69 6.02 10.70
CA PHE A 128 -2.88 4.63 11.13
C PHE A 128 -2.41 3.59 10.11
N SER A 129 -1.78 4.03 9.02
CA SER A 129 -1.12 3.16 8.04
C SER A 129 0.38 3.43 7.97
N GLY A 130 0.77 4.71 7.96
CA GLY A 130 2.15 5.17 7.83
C GLY A 130 2.74 5.02 6.41
N GLY A 131 1.95 4.54 5.46
CA GLY A 131 2.34 4.25 4.08
C GLY A 131 1.54 3.08 3.50
N CYS A 132 1.99 2.57 2.35
CA CYS A 132 1.30 1.53 1.57
C CYS A 132 2.29 0.94 0.54
N TYR A 133 2.17 -0.32 0.10
CA TYR A 133 1.15 -1.32 0.44
C TYR A 133 1.37 -2.03 1.76
N ALA A 134 2.62 -2.20 2.16
CA ALA A 134 2.99 -2.91 3.38
C ALA A 134 4.32 -2.45 3.91
N ALA A 135 4.67 -2.94 5.10
CA ALA A 135 6.00 -2.79 5.64
C ALA A 135 6.97 -3.81 5.04
N VAL A 136 8.16 -3.33 4.71
CA VAL A 136 9.24 -4.12 4.13
C VAL A 136 10.51 -3.99 4.99
N PHE A 137 11.45 -4.93 4.78
CA PHE A 137 12.75 -4.87 5.40
C PHE A 137 13.78 -4.15 4.51
N PRO A 138 14.70 -3.38 5.09
CA PRO A 138 15.92 -2.98 4.40
C PRO A 138 16.83 -4.20 4.17
N PRO A 139 17.92 -4.06 3.39
CA PRO A 139 18.97 -5.07 3.33
C PRO A 139 19.38 -5.54 4.74
N ASN A 140 19.59 -6.85 4.89
CA ASN A 140 19.89 -7.54 6.16
C ASN A 140 18.78 -7.56 7.23
N GLY A 141 17.69 -6.78 7.06
CA GLY A 141 16.61 -6.72 8.04
C GLY A 141 15.85 -8.06 8.16
N LEU A 142 15.54 -8.70 7.03
CA LEU A 142 14.80 -9.96 7.03
C LEU A 142 15.57 -11.10 7.68
N SER A 143 16.88 -11.22 7.41
CA SER A 143 17.73 -12.24 8.04
C SER A 143 17.87 -12.04 9.55
N GLN A 144 17.89 -10.79 10.00
CA GLN A 144 18.07 -10.46 11.41
C GLN A 144 16.78 -10.59 12.23
N TYR A 145 15.64 -10.16 11.67
CA TYR A 145 14.39 -10.03 12.42
C TYR A 145 13.21 -10.82 11.84
N GLY A 146 13.36 -11.48 10.68
CA GLY A 146 12.29 -12.23 10.05
C GLY A 146 11.73 -13.37 10.90
N SER A 147 12.56 -13.95 11.77
CA SER A 147 12.14 -14.98 12.74
C SER A 147 11.27 -14.43 13.87
N VAL A 148 11.31 -13.11 14.11
CA VAL A 148 10.52 -12.42 15.15
C VAL A 148 9.14 -12.06 14.62
N LEU A 149 9.03 -11.75 13.31
CA LEU A 149 7.83 -11.18 12.68
C LEU A 149 6.51 -11.89 13.00
N ARG A 150 6.53 -13.23 13.09
CA ARG A 150 5.33 -14.06 13.31
C ARG A 150 5.23 -14.61 14.72
N LYS A 151 6.24 -14.40 15.57
CA LYS A 151 6.15 -14.85 16.95
C LYS A 151 5.05 -14.05 17.65
N PRO A 152 4.37 -14.62 18.63
CA PRO A 152 3.61 -13.83 19.59
C PRO A 152 4.56 -12.99 20.47
N ILE A 153 4.04 -11.94 21.10
CA ILE A 153 4.79 -11.11 22.05
C ILE A 153 4.57 -11.67 23.46
N GLN A 154 5.67 -11.93 24.15
CA GLN A 154 5.71 -12.39 25.53
C GLN A 154 6.42 -11.34 26.39
N PHE A 155 5.82 -10.96 27.52
CA PHE A 155 6.39 -10.03 28.50
C PHE A 155 6.89 -10.72 29.77
N ASP A 156 6.45 -11.95 30.02
CA ASP A 156 6.71 -12.69 31.26
C ASP A 156 6.92 -14.19 30.99
N GLY A 157 7.12 -14.98 32.05
CA GLY A 157 7.26 -16.44 31.96
C GLY A 157 5.95 -17.21 31.83
N SER A 158 4.84 -16.56 31.47
CA SER A 158 3.54 -17.23 31.35
C SER A 158 3.56 -18.31 30.28
N LYS A 159 2.73 -19.35 30.49
CA LYS A 159 2.58 -20.45 29.53
C LYS A 159 2.08 -19.98 28.16
N ASN A 160 1.23 -18.94 28.15
CA ASN A 160 0.61 -18.40 26.95
C ASN A 160 1.16 -17.00 26.63
N PRO A 161 1.26 -16.64 25.34
CA PRO A 161 1.61 -15.29 24.92
C PRO A 161 0.65 -14.23 25.45
N ASN A 162 1.21 -13.06 25.79
CA ASN A 162 0.42 -11.91 26.23
C ASN A 162 -0.24 -11.20 25.05
N ILE A 163 0.42 -11.13 23.88
CA ILE A 163 -0.14 -10.51 22.67
C ILE A 163 0.11 -11.39 21.46
N TRP A 164 -0.95 -11.63 20.71
CA TRP A 164 -0.92 -12.31 19.42
C TRP A 164 -0.90 -11.29 18.29
N ILE A 165 -0.08 -11.53 17.26
CA ILE A 165 0.05 -10.62 16.14
C ILE A 165 -0.71 -11.20 14.94
N ALA A 166 -1.56 -10.38 14.35
CA ALA A 166 -2.16 -10.64 13.04
C ALA A 166 -1.95 -9.40 12.17
N SER A 167 -1.19 -9.58 11.09
CA SER A 167 -1.02 -8.58 10.04
C SER A 167 -0.70 -9.28 8.73
N THR A 168 -0.97 -8.61 7.60
CA THR A 168 -0.59 -9.16 6.29
C THR A 168 0.93 -9.42 6.20
N GLU A 169 1.75 -8.66 6.91
CA GLU A 169 3.20 -8.90 7.02
C GLU A 169 3.56 -10.23 7.69
N THR A 170 2.66 -10.76 8.54
CA THR A 170 2.87 -12.06 9.21
C THR A 170 2.43 -13.24 8.37
N ALA A 171 1.85 -13.01 7.19
CA ALA A 171 1.32 -14.06 6.34
C ALA A 171 2.42 -15.01 5.85
N LEU A 172 2.04 -16.24 5.48
CA LEU A 172 2.91 -17.21 4.82
C LEU A 172 2.80 -17.12 3.29
N GLU A 173 1.62 -16.77 2.81
CA GLU A 173 1.32 -16.58 1.39
C GLU A 173 0.65 -15.22 1.18
N TRP A 174 0.86 -14.62 0.01
CA TRP A 174 0.26 -13.32 -0.36
C TRP A 174 0.52 -12.21 0.68
N ILE A 175 1.72 -12.22 1.27
CA ILE A 175 2.21 -11.17 2.17
C ILE A 175 1.98 -9.81 1.49
N SER A 176 1.50 -8.83 2.26
CA SER A 176 1.17 -7.46 1.81
C SER A 176 -0.16 -7.31 1.07
N TYR A 177 -0.91 -8.39 0.83
CA TYR A 177 -2.23 -8.33 0.21
C TYR A 177 -3.35 -8.59 1.21
N MET A 178 -4.59 -8.31 0.78
CA MET A 178 -5.80 -8.64 1.56
C MET A 178 -5.89 -10.15 1.85
N ALA A 179 -5.52 -11.00 0.90
CA ALA A 179 -5.48 -12.45 1.09
C ALA A 179 -4.51 -12.86 2.22
N GLY A 180 -3.33 -12.24 2.29
CA GLY A 180 -2.39 -12.44 3.39
C GLY A 180 -2.92 -11.90 4.73
N ALA A 181 -3.69 -10.81 4.73
CA ALA A 181 -4.34 -10.32 5.95
C ALA A 181 -5.36 -11.33 6.50
N LEU A 182 -6.15 -11.94 5.62
CA LEU A 182 -7.10 -13.00 5.97
C LEU A 182 -6.39 -14.24 6.49
N GLU A 183 -5.38 -14.72 5.76
CA GLU A 183 -4.58 -15.89 6.16
C GLU A 183 -3.95 -15.69 7.54
N ALA A 184 -3.28 -14.55 7.75
CA ALA A 184 -2.66 -14.23 9.03
C ALA A 184 -3.67 -14.17 10.18
N GLY A 185 -4.86 -13.60 9.94
CA GLY A 185 -5.94 -13.56 10.94
C GLY A 185 -6.44 -14.95 11.32
N GLU A 186 -6.77 -15.77 10.33
CA GLU A 186 -7.24 -17.14 10.56
C GLU A 186 -6.19 -18.02 11.24
N ARG A 187 -4.93 -17.93 10.82
CA ARG A 187 -3.81 -18.64 11.44
C ARG A 187 -3.64 -18.23 12.89
N THR A 188 -3.62 -16.93 13.19
CA THR A 188 -3.48 -16.44 14.57
C THR A 188 -4.62 -16.93 15.46
N ILE A 189 -5.88 -16.96 14.98
CA ILE A 189 -7.01 -17.53 15.73
C ILE A 189 -6.79 -19.02 16.03
N LYS A 190 -6.35 -19.81 15.04
CA LYS A 190 -6.05 -21.24 15.23
C LYS A 190 -4.94 -21.47 16.25
N GLU A 191 -3.95 -20.59 16.33
CA GLU A 191 -2.89 -20.67 17.34
C GLU A 191 -3.40 -20.34 18.73
N ILE A 192 -4.23 -19.29 18.88
CA ILE A 192 -4.87 -18.93 20.15
C ILE A 192 -5.69 -20.10 20.69
N ILE A 193 -6.54 -20.70 19.85
CA ILE A 193 -7.41 -21.82 20.26
C ILE A 193 -6.60 -23.02 20.76
N LYS A 194 -5.41 -23.28 20.22
CA LYS A 194 -4.53 -24.38 20.68
C LYS A 194 -3.91 -24.13 22.06
N THR A 195 -3.98 -22.91 22.59
CA THR A 195 -3.41 -22.52 23.89
C THR A 195 -4.44 -22.44 25.02
N ILE A 196 -5.72 -22.62 24.70
CA ILE A 196 -6.85 -22.75 25.64
C ILE A 196 -6.98 -24.23 26.00
#